data_AF-A0A090T414-F1
#
_entry.id   AF-A0A090T414-F1
#
_cell.length_a   1.000
_cell.length_b   1.000
_cell.length_c   1.000
_cell.angle_alpha   90.00
_cell.angle_beta   90.00
_cell.angle_gamma   90.00
#
_symmetry.space_group_name_H-M   'P 1'
#
loop_
_entity.id
_entity.type
_entity.pdbx_description
1 polymer ?
#
loop_
_entity_poly.entity_id
_entity_poly.type
_entity_poly.pdbx_seq_one_letter_code
_entity_poly.pdbx_strand_id
1 'polypeptide(L)'
;MLEVGAQAHGSLKYETLELMKNLLTAVLDYIENTNLNNTVQLNDYEAYGYIEEVMFPLDIDGMRLATVHPTLCGRDFVAVEPGEPILATFLGYDVHWQGKDTVYPHFINESAYCQSNIAMAMAEKRLVRMS
;
A
#
# COMPACT_ATOMS: atom_id res chain seq x y z
N MET A 1 -11.20 7.11 -4.27
CA MET A 1 -10.19 7.69 -3.35
C MET A 1 -8.93 7.93 -4.15
N LEU A 2 -8.31 9.10 -4.02
CA LEU A 2 -6.97 9.37 -4.56
C LEU A 2 -6.02 9.41 -3.36
N GLU A 3 -5.10 8.46 -3.28
CA GLU A 3 -4.11 8.35 -2.20
C GLU A 3 -2.76 8.88 -2.69
N VAL A 4 -2.06 9.67 -1.86
CA VAL A 4 -0.76 10.24 -2.24
C VAL A 4 0.19 10.24 -1.05
N GLY A 5 1.25 9.43 -1.15
CA GLY A 5 2.29 9.32 -0.14
C GLY A 5 3.69 9.16 -0.76
N ALA A 6 4.74 9.06 0.05
CA ALA A 6 4.74 9.15 1.51
C ALA A 6 4.89 10.60 1.99
N GLN A 7 4.02 11.03 2.92
CA GLN A 7 4.09 12.34 3.58
C GLN A 7 3.76 12.19 5.06
N ALA A 8 4.58 12.80 5.92
CA ALA A 8 4.29 12.80 7.35
C ALA A 8 3.00 13.57 7.64
N HIS A 9 2.16 13.06 8.53
CA HIS A 9 0.94 13.74 8.94
C HIS A 9 1.24 15.14 9.51
N GLY A 10 0.38 16.11 9.17
CA GLY A 10 0.57 17.51 9.56
C GLY A 10 1.66 18.26 8.80
N SER A 11 2.35 17.62 7.85
CA SER A 11 3.30 18.26 6.94
C SER A 11 2.70 18.48 5.55
N LEU A 12 3.23 19.46 4.82
CA LEU A 12 2.91 19.71 3.42
C LEU A 12 4.18 19.64 2.58
N LYS A 13 4.17 18.77 1.56
CA LYS A 13 5.19 18.70 0.53
C LYS A 13 4.62 19.24 -0.78
N TYR A 14 5.39 20.07 -1.46
CA TYR A 14 4.97 20.68 -2.71
C TYR A 14 4.70 19.62 -3.78
N GLU A 15 5.56 18.62 -3.89
CA GLU A 15 5.45 17.55 -4.88
C GLU A 15 4.19 16.70 -4.68
N THR A 16 3.86 16.37 -3.43
CA THR A 16 2.63 15.65 -3.07
C THR A 16 1.39 16.46 -3.43
N LEU A 17 1.40 17.77 -3.15
CA LEU A 17 0.29 18.66 -3.48
C LEU A 17 0.07 18.78 -4.99
N GLU A 18 1.14 18.99 -5.75
CA GLU A 18 1.07 19.08 -7.21
C GLU A 18 0.62 17.75 -7.82
N LEU A 19 1.10 16.60 -7.33
CA LEU A 19 0.64 15.29 -7.78
C LEU A 19 -0.86 15.09 -7.49
N MET A 20 -1.33 15.42 -6.30
CA MET A 20 -2.75 15.34 -5.94
C MET A 20 -3.61 16.22 -6.86
N LYS A 21 -3.17 17.45 -7.15
CA LYS A 21 -3.86 18.35 -8.07
C LYS A 21 -3.92 17.76 -9.48
N ASN A 22 -2.82 17.23 -10.00
CA ASN A 22 -2.78 16.62 -11.33
C ASN A 22 -3.70 15.40 -11.44
N LEU A 23 -3.70 14.53 -10.43
CA LEU A 23 -4.60 13.37 -10.37
C LEU A 23 -6.07 13.80 -10.35
N LEU A 24 -6.42 14.80 -9.54
CA LEU A 24 -7.78 15.33 -9.48
C LEU A 24 -8.20 15.95 -10.82
N THR A 25 -7.34 16.75 -11.44
CA THR A 25 -7.60 17.34 -12.77
C THR A 25 -7.86 16.26 -13.80
N ALA A 26 -7.03 15.20 -13.86
CA ALA A 26 -7.25 14.10 -14.80
C ALA A 26 -8.60 13.39 -14.61
N VAL A 27 -9.04 13.22 -13.36
CA VAL A 27 -10.36 12.66 -13.04
C VAL A 27 -11.48 13.58 -13.55
N LEU A 28 -11.35 14.90 -13.32
CA LEU A 28 -12.34 15.87 -13.78
C LEU A 28 -12.40 15.94 -15.31
N ASP A 29 -11.25 15.93 -15.98
CA ASP A 29 -11.17 15.89 -17.44
C ASP A 29 -11.81 14.62 -18.01
N TYR A 30 -11.62 13.46 -17.37
CA TYR A 30 -12.30 12.23 -17.77
C TYR A 30 -13.82 12.33 -17.65
N ILE A 31 -14.32 12.89 -16.54
CA ILE A 31 -15.75 13.12 -16.32
C ILE A 31 -16.32 14.06 -17.39
N GLU A 32 -15.64 15.17 -17.67
CA GLU A 32 -16.12 16.15 -18.64
C GLU A 32 -16.11 15.60 -20.08
N ASN A 33 -15.05 14.87 -20.46
CA ASN A 33 -15.03 14.18 -21.75
C ASN A 33 -16.17 13.17 -21.87
N THR A 34 -16.51 12.47 -20.79
CA THR A 34 -17.67 11.56 -20.75
C THR A 34 -18.99 12.32 -20.95
N ASN A 35 -19.19 13.45 -20.26
CA ASN A 35 -20.38 14.30 -20.41
C ASN A 35 -20.57 14.80 -21.85
N LEU A 36 -19.46 15.11 -22.53
CA LEU A 36 -19.43 15.58 -23.92
C LEU A 36 -19.55 14.44 -24.95
N ASN A 37 -19.70 13.19 -24.51
CA ASN A 37 -19.66 11.98 -25.35
C ASN A 37 -18.35 11.79 -26.12
N ASN A 38 -17.25 12.37 -25.61
CA ASN A 38 -15.88 12.14 -26.09
C ASN A 38 -15.28 10.96 -25.32
N THR A 39 -15.88 9.77 -25.48
CA THR A 39 -15.46 8.59 -24.70
C THR A 39 -14.03 8.17 -25.03
N VAL A 40 -13.24 7.96 -23.98
CA VAL A 40 -11.86 7.47 -24.10
C VAL A 40 -11.89 5.94 -24.11
N GLN A 41 -11.20 5.32 -25.07
CA GLN A 41 -10.99 3.88 -25.02
C GLN A 41 -10.05 3.52 -23.87
N LEU A 42 -10.51 2.63 -23.01
CA LEU A 42 -9.76 2.15 -21.86
C LEU A 42 -9.13 0.80 -22.20
N ASN A 43 -7.85 0.65 -21.87
CA ASN A 43 -7.13 -0.61 -22.03
C ASN A 43 -7.23 -1.44 -20.75
N ASP A 44 -7.03 -2.75 -20.88
CA ASP A 44 -6.77 -3.64 -19.74
C ASP A 44 -5.61 -3.09 -18.90
N TYR A 45 -5.69 -3.25 -17.59
CA TYR A 45 -4.69 -2.74 -16.66
C TYR A 45 -4.44 -3.69 -15.48
N GLU A 46 -3.28 -3.57 -14.86
CA GLU A 46 -2.95 -4.31 -13.65
C GLU A 46 -3.47 -3.57 -12.41
N ALA A 47 -4.03 -4.33 -11.48
CA ALA A 47 -4.51 -3.83 -10.19
C ALA A 47 -4.03 -4.73 -9.06
N TYR A 48 -4.10 -4.20 -7.85
CA TYR A 48 -3.78 -4.93 -6.63
C TYR A 48 -5.08 -5.18 -5.85
N GLY A 49 -5.40 -6.45 -5.62
CA GLY A 49 -6.57 -6.90 -4.86
C GLY A 49 -6.18 -7.23 -3.42
N TYR A 50 -6.85 -6.63 -2.45
CA TYR A 50 -6.61 -6.89 -1.03
C TYR A 50 -6.79 -8.38 -0.69
N ILE A 51 -5.88 -8.91 0.14
CA ILE A 51 -5.91 -10.27 0.69
C ILE A 51 -6.17 -10.22 2.20
N GLU A 52 -5.20 -9.70 2.96
CA GLU A 52 -5.22 -9.71 4.43
C GLU A 52 -4.33 -8.62 5.02
N GLU A 53 -4.44 -8.39 6.32
CA GLU A 53 -3.57 -7.51 7.10
C GLU A 53 -2.50 -8.31 7.83
N VAL A 54 -1.28 -7.80 7.85
CA VAL A 54 -0.23 -8.29 8.74
C VAL A 54 -0.19 -7.40 9.99
N MET A 55 -0.39 -8.02 11.14
CA MET A 55 -0.34 -7.36 12.44
C MET A 55 1.09 -7.39 13.02
N PHE A 56 1.46 -6.36 13.76
CA PHE A 56 2.64 -6.44 14.62
C PHE A 56 2.40 -7.46 15.74
N PRO A 57 3.38 -8.33 16.05
CA PRO A 57 3.33 -9.15 17.25
C PRO A 57 3.38 -8.24 18.48
N LEU A 58 2.57 -8.58 19.49
CA LEU A 58 2.47 -7.85 20.75
C LEU A 58 2.96 -8.72 21.92
N ASP A 59 3.45 -8.07 22.97
CA ASP A 59 3.73 -8.73 24.25
C ASP A 59 2.47 -8.83 25.13
N ILE A 60 2.67 -9.32 26.37
CA ILE A 60 1.58 -9.49 27.35
C ILE A 60 0.94 -8.16 27.79
N ASP A 61 1.67 -7.04 27.67
CA ASP A 61 1.21 -5.70 28.02
C ASP A 61 0.61 -4.98 26.80
N GLY A 62 0.59 -5.63 25.63
CA GLY A 62 0.05 -5.08 24.39
C GLY A 62 1.05 -4.20 23.63
N MET A 63 2.34 -4.23 23.97
CA MET A 63 3.39 -3.46 23.31
C MET A 63 3.94 -4.22 22.10
N ARG A 64 4.26 -3.49 21.02
CA ARG A 64 4.83 -4.10 19.81
C ARG A 64 6.18 -4.73 20.09
N LEU A 65 6.42 -5.89 19.49
CA LEU A 65 7.68 -6.65 19.58
C LEU A 65 8.54 -6.60 18.32
N ALA A 66 8.08 -5.89 17.29
CA ALA A 66 8.75 -5.81 16.00
C ALA A 66 8.49 -4.47 15.30
N THR A 67 9.33 -4.18 14.32
CA THR A 67 9.14 -3.14 13.30
C THR A 67 9.03 -3.80 11.93
N VAL A 68 8.59 -3.07 10.90
CA VAL A 68 8.68 -3.54 9.52
C VAL A 68 10.15 -3.80 9.18
N HIS A 69 10.44 -4.91 8.52
CA HIS A 69 11.80 -5.29 8.18
C HIS A 69 12.45 -4.23 7.26
N PRO A 70 13.73 -3.86 7.46
CA PRO A 70 14.36 -2.77 6.71
C PRO A 70 14.46 -3.00 5.20
N THR A 71 14.46 -4.24 4.73
CA THR A 71 14.45 -4.54 3.28
C THR A 71 13.10 -4.28 2.63
N LEU A 72 12.04 -4.10 3.42
CA LEU A 72 10.65 -3.94 2.98
C LEU A 72 10.06 -2.56 3.33
N CYS A 73 10.54 -1.92 4.40
CA CYS A 73 10.01 -0.64 4.87
C CYS A 73 9.97 0.43 3.75
N GLY A 74 8.78 0.99 3.50
CA GLY A 74 8.53 2.00 2.47
C GLY A 74 8.60 1.50 1.02
N ARG A 75 8.52 0.18 0.79
CA ARG A 75 8.55 -0.45 -0.53
C ARG A 75 7.19 -1.03 -0.93
N ASP A 76 6.16 -0.19 -0.85
CA ASP A 76 4.81 -0.55 -1.24
C ASP A 76 4.74 -1.07 -2.69
N PHE A 77 3.89 -2.06 -2.92
CA PHE A 77 3.68 -2.74 -4.20
C PHE A 77 4.91 -3.42 -4.82
N VAL A 78 5.98 -3.62 -4.05
CA VAL A 78 7.08 -4.51 -4.43
C VAL A 78 6.74 -5.94 -4.05
N ALA A 79 7.04 -6.89 -4.94
CA ALA A 79 6.81 -8.31 -4.69
C ALA A 79 7.56 -8.79 -3.43
N VAL A 80 6.86 -9.57 -2.62
CA VAL A 80 7.39 -10.33 -1.49
C VAL A 80 7.14 -11.81 -1.75
N GLU A 81 8.21 -12.58 -1.82
CA GLU A 81 8.15 -14.02 -2.08
C GLU A 81 7.95 -14.82 -0.79
N PRO A 82 7.39 -16.05 -0.86
CA PRO A 82 7.33 -16.96 0.26
C PRO A 82 8.69 -17.13 0.95
N GLY A 83 8.72 -16.92 2.26
CA GLY A 83 9.93 -17.02 3.07
C GLY A 83 10.80 -15.77 3.13
N GLU A 84 10.43 -14.65 2.49
CA GLU A 84 11.14 -13.37 2.66
C GLU A 84 10.78 -12.69 4.00
N PRO A 85 11.71 -11.94 4.61
CA PRO A 85 11.47 -11.27 5.89
C PRO A 85 10.55 -10.06 5.73
N ILE A 86 9.51 -9.99 6.57
CA ILE A 86 8.50 -8.92 6.56
C ILE A 86 8.53 -8.05 7.81
N LEU A 87 8.92 -8.61 8.97
CA LEU A 87 9.11 -7.86 10.22
C LEU A 87 10.46 -8.22 10.86
N ALA A 88 11.11 -7.23 11.48
CA ALA A 88 12.31 -7.42 12.30
C ALA A 88 11.92 -7.31 13.79
N THR A 89 12.12 -8.36 14.57
CA THR A 89 11.78 -8.35 16.00
C THR A 89 12.85 -7.68 16.85
N PHE A 90 12.47 -7.16 18.01
CA PHE A 90 13.43 -6.59 18.97
C PHE A 90 14.33 -7.62 19.65
N LEU A 91 14.06 -8.91 19.44
CA LEU A 91 14.87 -10.02 19.93
C LEU A 91 15.97 -10.45 18.93
N GLY A 92 16.07 -9.77 17.77
CA GLY A 92 17.15 -9.97 16.80
C GLY A 92 16.91 -11.09 15.78
N TYR A 93 15.68 -11.61 15.69
CA TYR A 93 15.27 -12.52 14.63
C TYR A 93 14.15 -11.92 13.77
N ASP A 94 13.97 -12.44 12.57
CA ASP A 94 12.98 -11.94 11.60
C ASP A 94 11.72 -12.81 11.54
N VAL A 95 10.59 -12.16 11.31
CA VAL A 95 9.33 -12.80 10.92
C VAL A 95 9.26 -12.79 9.40
N HIS A 96 9.03 -13.97 8.81
CA HIS A 96 9.03 -14.17 7.37
C HIS A 96 7.62 -14.40 6.86
N TRP A 97 7.36 -14.01 5.61
CA TRP A 97 6.09 -14.28 4.93
C TRP A 97 5.86 -15.80 4.82
N GLN A 98 4.73 -16.28 5.36
CA GLN A 98 4.39 -17.70 5.39
C GLN A 98 3.36 -18.10 4.32
N GLY A 99 2.88 -17.15 3.51
CA GLY A 99 1.97 -17.44 2.41
C GLY A 99 2.65 -18.26 1.30
N LYS A 100 1.83 -18.91 0.47
CA LYS A 100 2.32 -19.80 -0.60
C LYS A 100 2.65 -19.06 -1.89
N ASP A 101 2.05 -17.90 -2.08
CA ASP A 101 2.13 -17.11 -3.29
C ASP A 101 2.88 -15.80 -3.05
N THR A 102 3.41 -15.23 -4.13
CA THR A 102 3.97 -13.89 -4.15
C THR A 102 2.89 -12.86 -3.85
N VAL A 103 3.19 -11.93 -2.93
CA VAL A 103 2.26 -10.86 -2.52
C VAL A 103 2.87 -9.48 -2.70
N TYR A 104 2.04 -8.45 -2.67
CA TYR A 104 2.40 -7.07 -2.90
C TYR A 104 1.91 -6.22 -1.73
N PRO A 105 2.70 -6.09 -0.66
CA PRO A 105 2.32 -5.32 0.52
C PRO A 105 2.11 -3.83 0.18
N HIS A 106 1.16 -3.20 0.86
CA HIS A 106 0.84 -1.78 0.73
C HIS A 106 0.38 -1.18 2.06
N PHE A 107 0.37 0.15 2.14
CA PHE A 107 0.26 0.90 3.40
C PHE A 107 1.30 0.44 4.43
N ILE A 108 2.53 0.19 3.96
CA ILE A 108 3.61 -0.33 4.79
C ILE A 108 3.99 0.70 5.84
N ASN A 109 3.88 0.33 7.11
CA ASN A 109 4.23 1.15 8.26
C ASN A 109 3.43 2.48 8.35
N GLU A 110 2.15 2.46 7.97
CA GLU A 110 1.30 3.65 8.06
C GLU A 110 1.07 4.08 9.51
N SER A 111 1.37 5.35 9.80
CA SER A 111 1.26 5.95 11.13
C SER A 111 -0.17 5.99 11.68
N ALA A 112 -1.19 6.14 10.82
CA ALA A 112 -2.59 6.08 11.25
C ALA A 112 -2.98 4.70 11.80
N TYR A 113 -2.26 3.64 11.40
CA TYR A 113 -2.49 2.27 11.87
C TYR A 113 -1.75 1.95 13.17
N CYS A 114 -1.18 2.97 13.83
CA CYS A 114 -0.47 2.80 15.09
C CYS A 114 -1.35 2.10 16.15
N GLN A 115 -2.57 2.58 16.36
CA GLN A 115 -3.49 2.07 17.38
C GLN A 115 -4.06 0.70 17.05
N SER A 116 -4.26 0.39 15.77
CA SER A 116 -4.77 -0.91 15.32
C SER A 116 -3.69 -1.98 15.26
N ASN A 117 -2.41 -1.64 15.41
CA ASN A 117 -1.28 -2.56 15.31
C ASN A 117 -1.13 -3.25 13.95
N ILE A 118 -1.69 -2.67 12.89
CA ILE A 118 -1.46 -3.15 11.52
C ILE A 118 -0.09 -2.67 11.07
N ALA A 119 0.72 -3.59 10.55
CA ALA A 119 2.03 -3.30 9.97
C ALA A 119 1.94 -2.95 8.48
N MET A 120 1.09 -3.67 7.75
CA MET A 120 0.82 -3.49 6.32
C MET A 120 -0.40 -4.32 5.92
N ALA A 121 -0.97 -4.04 4.75
CA ALA A 121 -1.91 -4.92 4.08
C ALA A 121 -1.22 -5.65 2.93
N MET A 122 -1.64 -6.89 2.65
CA MET A 122 -1.15 -7.71 1.54
C MET A 122 -2.13 -7.67 0.38
N ALA A 123 -1.60 -7.66 -0.84
CA ALA A 123 -2.41 -7.73 -2.04
C ALA A 123 -1.90 -8.77 -3.04
N GLU A 124 -2.81 -9.31 -3.84
CA GLU A 124 -2.50 -10.06 -5.05
C GLU A 124 -2.51 -9.13 -6.26
N LYS A 125 -1.65 -9.39 -7.24
CA LYS A 125 -1.66 -8.67 -8.50
C LYS A 125 -2.61 -9.35 -9.48
N ARG A 126 -3.51 -8.58 -10.10
CA ARG A 126 -4.52 -9.08 -11.05
C ARG A 126 -4.63 -8.21 -12.29
N LEU A 127 -4.95 -8.83 -13.42
CA LEU A 127 -5.30 -8.13 -14.66
C LEU A 127 -6.80 -7.83 -14.64
N VAL A 128 -7.16 -6.55 -14.76
CA VAL A 128 -8.53 -6.08 -14.95
C VAL A 128 -8.76 -5.89 -16.44
N ARG A 129 -9.80 -6.55 -16.96
CA ARG A 129 -10.19 -6.42 -18.36
C ARG A 129 -11.24 -5.35 -18.54
N MET A 130 -11.00 -4.43 -19.47
CA MET A 130 -11.97 -3.40 -19.84
C MET A 130 -12.85 -3.96 -20.96
N SER A 131 -14.15 -4.12 -20.67
CA SER A 131 -15.17 -4.59 -21.62
C SER A 131 -15.81 -3.44 -22.40
#